data_AF-A0AAW4U6Y4-F1
#
_entry.id   AF-A0AAW4U6Y4-F1
#
_cell.length_a   1.000
_cell.length_b   1.000
_cell.length_c   1.000
_cell.angle_alpha   90.00
_cell.angle_beta   90.00
_cell.angle_gamma   90.00
#
_symmetry.space_group_name_H-M   'P 1'
#
loop_
_entity.id
_entity.type
_entity.pdbx_description
1 polymer ?
#
loop_
_entity_poly.entity_id
_entity_poly.type
_entity_poly.pdbx_seq_one_letter_code
_entity_poly.pdbx_strand_id
1 'polypeptide(L)'
;MITAKELAEKLNGRAYGDSFDDVKQEAKESGLVIVYGASDDLMEFDGAIYDEGGCFDGGRVYFDRNGVDQEGEERANWIDAVWCDGMNRDGLPATWTYETEIPCERFDIWEDGEVYCVGLVFSIEDLK
;
A
#
# COMPACT_ATOMS: atom_id res chain seq x y z
N MET A 1 18.33 -6.37 -7.07
CA MET A 1 17.16 -5.55 -6.71
C MET A 1 15.95 -6.41 -7.00
N ILE A 2 15.05 -6.54 -6.04
CA ILE A 2 13.81 -7.30 -6.18
C ILE A 2 12.85 -6.51 -7.08
N THR A 3 12.00 -7.19 -7.83
CA THR A 3 10.94 -6.55 -8.61
C THR A 3 9.69 -6.32 -7.76
N ALA A 4 8.81 -5.41 -8.20
CA ALA A 4 7.51 -5.19 -7.54
C ALA A 4 6.69 -6.49 -7.43
N LYS A 5 6.73 -7.32 -8.48
CA LYS A 5 6.01 -8.59 -8.52
C LYS A 5 6.56 -9.60 -7.52
N GLU A 6 7.88 -9.79 -7.50
CA GLU A 6 8.52 -10.69 -6.54
C GLU A 6 8.28 -10.24 -5.10
N LEU A 7 8.30 -8.93 -4.83
CA LEU A 7 8.03 -8.40 -3.50
C LEU A 7 6.56 -8.59 -3.10
N ALA A 8 5.60 -8.33 -4.00
CA ALA A 8 4.19 -8.61 -3.74
C ALA A 8 3.94 -10.11 -3.49
N GLU A 9 4.59 -11.00 -4.24
CA GLU A 9 4.52 -12.45 -4.01
C GLU A 9 5.07 -12.86 -2.63
N LYS A 10 6.16 -12.21 -2.15
CA LYS A 10 6.69 -12.43 -0.79
C LYS A 10 5.75 -11.94 0.31
N LEU A 11 5.04 -10.83 0.07
CA LEU A 11 4.12 -10.22 1.04
C LEU A 11 2.74 -10.88 1.07
N ASN A 12 2.35 -11.58 0.02
CA ASN A 12 1.02 -12.15 -0.12
C ASN A 12 0.76 -13.25 0.91
N GLY A 13 -0.31 -13.09 1.69
CA GLY A 13 -0.71 -14.04 2.73
C GLY A 13 -0.22 -13.67 4.13
N ARG A 14 0.35 -12.48 4.33
CA ARG A 14 0.72 -11.99 5.67
C ARG A 14 -0.49 -11.82 6.57
N ALA A 15 -0.29 -12.00 7.87
CA ALA A 15 -1.30 -11.70 8.86
C ALA A 15 -1.29 -10.21 9.21
N TYR A 16 -2.45 -9.66 9.56
CA TYR A 16 -2.54 -8.34 10.15
C TYR A 16 -1.67 -8.25 11.42
N GLY A 17 -0.88 -7.18 11.53
CA GLY A 17 0.10 -6.99 12.59
C GLY A 17 1.48 -7.64 12.36
N ASP A 18 1.67 -8.41 11.27
CA ASP A 18 3.00 -8.90 10.90
C ASP A 18 3.93 -7.73 10.56
N SER A 19 5.17 -7.77 11.07
CA SER A 19 6.20 -6.81 10.70
C SER A 19 6.73 -7.05 9.29
N PHE A 20 7.03 -5.99 8.54
CA PHE A 20 7.66 -6.05 7.22
C PHE A 20 9.19 -5.93 7.26
N ASP A 21 9.81 -5.90 8.46
CA ASP A 21 11.25 -5.65 8.64
C ASP A 21 12.16 -6.55 7.79
N ASP A 22 11.71 -7.76 7.45
CA ASP A 22 12.44 -8.71 6.61
C ASP A 22 12.52 -8.29 5.13
N VAL A 23 11.65 -7.37 4.67
CA VAL A 23 11.63 -6.87 3.29
C VAL A 23 11.83 -5.37 3.15
N LYS A 24 11.63 -4.56 4.21
CA LYS A 24 11.73 -3.07 4.16
C LYS A 24 13.03 -2.59 3.51
N GLN A 25 14.16 -3.14 3.93
CA GLN A 25 15.47 -2.72 3.40
C GLN A 25 15.64 -3.12 1.92
N GLU A 26 15.20 -4.32 1.53
CA GLU A 26 15.28 -4.79 0.14
C GLU A 26 14.36 -3.96 -0.78
N ALA A 27 13.16 -3.60 -0.31
CA ALA A 27 12.24 -2.71 -1.01
C ALA A 27 12.86 -1.32 -1.22
N LYS A 28 13.41 -0.73 -0.15
CA LYS A 28 14.10 0.57 -0.20
C LYS A 28 15.26 0.59 -1.18
N GLU A 29 16.14 -0.40 -1.12
CA GLU A 29 17.29 -0.52 -2.03
C GLU A 29 16.86 -0.72 -3.48
N SER A 30 15.69 -1.33 -3.70
CA SER A 30 15.14 -1.57 -5.03
C SER A 30 14.26 -0.42 -5.55
N GLY A 31 14.11 0.66 -4.79
CA GLY A 31 13.25 1.79 -5.16
C GLY A 31 11.76 1.42 -5.19
N LEU A 32 11.35 0.47 -4.36
CA LEU A 32 9.97 0.01 -4.25
C LEU A 32 9.33 0.57 -2.99
N VAL A 33 8.03 0.86 -3.10
CA VAL A 33 7.18 1.32 -2.01
C VAL A 33 6.08 0.29 -1.79
N ILE A 34 5.85 -0.06 -0.54
CA ILE A 34 4.78 -0.94 -0.07
C ILE A 34 3.70 -0.05 0.52
N VAL A 35 2.44 -0.24 0.12
CA VAL A 35 1.28 0.46 0.69
C VAL A 35 0.29 -0.53 1.26
N TYR A 36 -0.17 -0.27 2.48
CA TYR A 36 -1.12 -1.13 3.19
C TYR A 36 -1.89 -0.33 4.25
N GLY A 37 -3.01 -0.89 4.70
CA GLY A 37 -3.85 -0.28 5.72
C GLY A 37 -3.33 -0.59 7.12
N ALA A 38 -3.48 0.36 8.02
CA ALA A 38 -3.24 0.17 9.45
C ALA A 38 -4.43 0.74 10.24
N SER A 39 -4.95 -0.05 11.18
CA SER A 39 -6.19 0.27 11.91
C SER A 39 -7.35 0.58 10.95
N ASP A 40 -8.09 1.64 11.23
CA ASP A 40 -9.27 2.14 10.55
C ASP A 40 -9.07 3.55 9.94
N ASP A 41 -7.88 4.11 10.07
CA ASP A 41 -7.61 5.51 9.71
C ASP A 41 -6.31 5.75 8.94
N LEU A 42 -5.37 4.79 8.87
CA LEU A 42 -4.05 5.01 8.27
C LEU A 42 -3.79 4.18 7.02
N MET A 43 -3.22 4.84 6.01
CA MET A 43 -2.53 4.23 4.86
C MET A 43 -1.03 4.39 5.06
N GLU A 44 -0.34 3.28 5.25
CA GLU A 44 1.10 3.22 5.51
C GLU A 44 1.89 3.17 4.19
N PHE A 45 3.04 3.83 4.16
CA PHE A 45 4.03 3.75 3.08
C PHE A 45 5.35 3.25 3.66
N ASP A 46 5.89 2.18 3.08
CA ASP A 46 7.13 1.57 3.56
C ASP A 46 8.11 1.23 2.42
N GLY A 47 9.40 1.19 2.72
CA GLY A 47 10.48 0.96 1.75
C GLY A 47 11.14 2.25 1.27
N ALA A 48 11.02 2.55 -0.03
CA ALA A 48 11.68 3.71 -0.64
C ALA A 48 11.07 5.06 -0.21
N ILE A 49 9.78 5.06 0.12
CA ILE A 49 9.08 6.12 0.85
C ILE A 49 8.68 5.52 2.19
N TYR A 50 8.89 6.27 3.27
CA TYR A 50 8.52 5.86 4.63
C TYR A 50 7.73 7.00 5.27
N ASP A 51 6.41 6.86 5.30
CA ASP A 51 5.46 7.88 5.74
C ASP A 51 4.07 7.25 5.93
N GLU A 52 3.08 8.04 6.36
CA GLU A 52 1.69 7.60 6.50
C GLU A 52 0.71 8.68 6.03
N GLY A 53 -0.46 8.28 5.56
CA GLY A 53 -1.55 9.18 5.18
C GLY A 53 -2.85 8.84 5.90
N GLY A 54 -3.47 9.83 6.51
CA GLY A 54 -4.79 9.69 7.13
C GLY A 54 -5.90 9.56 6.08
N CYS A 55 -6.70 8.51 6.17
CA CYS A 55 -7.83 8.22 5.27
C CYS A 55 -8.92 7.40 5.96
N PHE A 56 -9.37 7.88 7.13
CA PHE A 56 -10.51 7.31 7.87
C PHE A 56 -11.77 7.25 6.99
N ASP A 57 -12.40 6.07 6.93
CA ASP A 57 -13.54 5.77 6.04
C ASP A 57 -13.19 5.89 4.54
N GLY A 58 -11.91 5.77 4.20
CA GLY A 58 -11.38 5.92 2.84
C GLY A 58 -11.00 7.36 2.49
N GLY A 59 -10.66 7.58 1.22
CA GLY A 59 -10.30 8.91 0.69
C GLY A 59 -8.96 8.93 -0.04
N ARG A 60 -8.61 10.11 -0.55
CA ARG A 60 -7.43 10.31 -1.38
C ARG A 60 -6.22 10.75 -0.56
N VAL A 61 -5.10 10.08 -0.74
CA VAL A 61 -3.78 10.49 -0.23
C VAL A 61 -2.92 10.99 -1.39
N TYR A 62 -2.40 12.21 -1.26
CA TYR A 62 -1.46 12.80 -2.22
C TYR A 62 -0.03 12.66 -1.71
N PHE A 63 0.93 12.42 -2.61
CA PHE A 63 2.32 12.24 -2.23
C PHE A 63 3.29 12.55 -3.37
N ASP A 64 4.58 12.63 -3.05
CA ASP A 64 5.67 12.58 -4.02
C ASP A 64 6.88 11.81 -3.46
N ARG A 65 8.03 11.89 -4.15
CA ARG A 65 9.26 11.19 -3.73
C ARG A 65 9.78 11.61 -2.35
N ASN A 66 9.31 12.72 -1.79
CA ASN A 66 9.71 13.21 -0.47
C ASN A 66 8.77 12.79 0.66
N GLY A 67 7.61 12.20 0.35
CA GLY A 67 6.63 11.76 1.36
C GLY A 67 5.19 12.11 1.02
N VAL A 68 4.31 11.86 1.97
CA VAL A 68 2.88 12.10 1.93
C VAL A 68 2.57 13.56 2.25
N ASP A 69 1.59 14.13 1.56
CA ASP A 69 1.06 15.45 1.89
C ASP A 69 0.09 15.37 3.08
N GLN A 70 0.52 15.85 4.23
CA GLN A 70 -0.26 15.80 5.47
C GLN A 70 -1.41 16.83 5.51
N GLU A 71 -1.38 17.85 4.66
CA GLU A 71 -2.41 18.88 4.57
C GLU A 71 -3.43 18.59 3.44
N GLY A 72 -3.20 17.52 2.67
CA GLY A 72 -4.01 17.12 1.53
C GLY A 72 -3.86 18.03 0.31
N GLU A 73 -2.76 18.77 0.18
CA GLU A 73 -2.48 19.56 -1.02
C GLU A 73 -2.32 18.64 -2.23
N GLU A 74 -2.97 19.02 -3.33
CA GLU A 74 -2.99 18.21 -4.55
C GLU A 74 -1.58 18.04 -5.13
N ARG A 75 -1.21 16.77 -5.40
CA ARG A 75 0.05 16.40 -6.04
C ARG A 75 -0.22 15.53 -7.28
N ALA A 76 0.82 15.36 -8.09
CA ALA A 76 0.73 14.58 -9.32
C ALA A 76 0.47 13.08 -9.07
N ASN A 77 0.90 12.56 -7.92
CA ASN A 77 0.74 11.17 -7.52
C ASN A 77 -0.27 11.08 -6.38
N TRP A 78 -1.17 10.10 -6.48
CA TRP A 78 -2.24 9.87 -5.52
C TRP A 78 -2.61 8.39 -5.43
N ILE A 79 -3.16 8.01 -4.28
CA ILE A 79 -3.82 6.72 -4.04
C ILE A 79 -5.15 6.99 -3.34
N ASP A 80 -6.23 6.44 -3.88
CA ASP A 80 -7.56 6.45 -3.24
C ASP A 80 -7.70 5.18 -2.40
N ALA A 81 -7.90 5.34 -1.10
CA ALA A 81 -8.36 4.29 -0.21
C ALA A 81 -9.86 4.08 -0.39
N VAL A 82 -10.24 2.83 -0.64
CA VAL A 82 -11.62 2.36 -0.69
C VAL A 82 -11.84 1.46 0.53
N TRP A 83 -12.66 1.96 1.45
CA TRP A 83 -12.94 1.33 2.74
C TRP A 83 -14.20 0.45 2.67
N CYS A 84 -14.09 -0.82 3.05
CA CYS A 84 -15.19 -1.80 3.16
C CYS A 84 -16.06 -2.02 1.90
N ASP A 85 -15.65 -1.56 0.73
CA ASP A 85 -16.36 -1.74 -0.56
C ASP A 85 -15.48 -2.42 -1.63
N GLY A 86 -14.25 -2.79 -1.24
CA GLY A 86 -13.27 -3.41 -2.13
C GLY A 86 -13.31 -4.93 -2.17
N MET A 87 -12.72 -5.50 -3.22
CA MET A 87 -12.58 -6.95 -3.40
C MET A 87 -11.13 -7.29 -3.75
N ASN A 88 -10.64 -8.43 -3.25
CA ASN A 88 -9.36 -8.99 -3.68
C ASN A 88 -9.48 -9.68 -5.06
N ARG A 89 -8.36 -10.22 -5.56
CA ARG A 89 -8.30 -10.89 -6.87
C ARG A 89 -9.21 -12.11 -7.02
N ASP A 90 -9.55 -12.75 -5.91
CA ASP A 90 -10.40 -13.94 -5.85
C ASP A 90 -11.88 -13.59 -5.62
N GLY A 91 -12.21 -12.29 -5.55
CA GLY A 91 -13.57 -11.79 -5.33
C GLY A 91 -14.02 -11.85 -3.87
N LEU A 92 -13.08 -11.88 -2.92
CA LEU A 92 -13.37 -11.78 -1.49
C LEU A 92 -13.42 -10.32 -1.05
N PRO A 93 -14.38 -9.93 -0.20
CA PRO A 93 -14.42 -8.58 0.38
C PRO A 93 -13.13 -8.27 1.15
N ALA A 94 -12.68 -7.03 1.06
CA ALA A 94 -11.54 -6.53 1.82
C ALA A 94 -11.87 -5.21 2.51
N THR A 95 -11.38 -5.05 3.75
CA THR A 95 -11.56 -3.81 4.53
C THR A 95 -10.83 -2.65 3.87
N TRP A 96 -9.57 -2.87 3.47
CA TRP A 96 -8.76 -1.90 2.73
C TRP A 96 -8.52 -2.36 1.30
N THR A 97 -8.84 -1.50 0.35
CA THR A 97 -8.33 -1.60 -1.03
C THR A 97 -7.93 -0.23 -1.55
N TYR A 98 -7.19 -0.22 -2.64
CA TYR A 98 -6.61 1.00 -3.20
C TYR A 98 -6.83 1.13 -4.69
N GLU A 99 -7.12 2.34 -5.14
CA GLU A 99 -7.14 2.75 -6.54
C GLU A 99 -6.04 3.77 -6.82
N THR A 100 -5.36 3.61 -7.96
CA THR A 100 -4.31 4.54 -8.39
C THR A 100 -4.04 4.33 -9.88
N GLU A 101 -3.44 5.33 -10.53
CA GLU A 101 -2.93 5.22 -11.90
C GLU A 101 -1.50 4.67 -11.96
N ILE A 102 -0.82 4.55 -10.82
CA ILE A 102 0.57 4.09 -10.76
C ILE A 102 0.60 2.59 -11.10
N PRO A 103 1.44 2.15 -12.07
CA PRO A 103 1.72 0.73 -12.28
C PRO A 103 2.13 0.05 -10.97
N CYS A 104 1.37 -0.94 -10.55
CA CYS A 104 1.58 -1.61 -9.26
C CYS A 104 1.24 -3.08 -9.31
N GLU A 105 1.80 -3.81 -8.35
CA GLU A 105 1.47 -5.19 -8.04
C GLU A 105 0.70 -5.23 -6.71
N ARG A 106 -0.11 -6.27 -6.52
CA ARG A 106 -1.01 -6.39 -5.37
C ARG A 106 -0.72 -7.62 -4.54
N PHE A 107 -0.96 -7.54 -3.24
CA PHE A 107 -0.83 -8.64 -2.29
C PHE A 107 -1.90 -8.56 -1.20
N ASP A 108 -2.25 -9.71 -0.62
CA ASP A 108 -3.32 -9.78 0.37
C ASP A 108 -2.75 -9.93 1.79
N ILE A 109 -3.29 -9.16 2.73
CA ILE A 109 -3.09 -9.27 4.18
C ILE A 109 -4.38 -9.81 4.81
N TRP A 110 -4.25 -10.74 5.75
CA TRP A 110 -5.36 -11.50 6.32
C TRP A 110 -5.53 -11.22 7.82
N GLU A 111 -6.77 -11.11 8.28
CA GLU A 111 -7.13 -11.03 9.69
C GLU A 111 -8.26 -12.03 9.95
N ASP A 112 -8.05 -12.95 10.90
CA ASP A 112 -9.05 -13.95 11.30
C ASP A 112 -9.71 -14.75 10.15
N GLY A 113 -8.98 -14.94 9.04
CA GLY A 113 -9.44 -15.67 7.86
C GLY A 113 -10.19 -14.83 6.83
N GLU A 114 -10.32 -13.53 7.05
CA GLU A 114 -10.86 -12.55 6.12
C GLU A 114 -9.72 -11.70 5.51
N VAL A 115 -9.94 -11.14 4.32
CA VAL A 115 -8.95 -10.25 3.71
C VAL A 115 -9.05 -8.90 4.41
N TYR A 116 -8.05 -8.56 5.20
CA TYR A 116 -7.96 -7.27 5.86
C TYR A 116 -7.61 -6.17 4.84
N CYS A 117 -6.58 -6.39 4.03
CA CYS A 117 -6.07 -5.36 3.11
C CYS A 117 -5.55 -5.98 1.81
N VAL A 118 -5.89 -5.37 0.68
CA VAL A 118 -5.24 -5.60 -0.62
C VAL A 118 -4.19 -4.51 -0.82
N GLY A 119 -2.97 -4.77 -0.35
CA GLY A 119 -1.86 -3.82 -0.42
C GLY A 119 -1.31 -3.64 -1.83
N LEU A 120 -0.48 -2.59 -2.01
CA LEU A 120 0.19 -2.26 -3.26
C LEU A 120 1.71 -2.37 -3.12
N VAL A 121 2.38 -2.72 -4.21
CA VAL A 121 3.81 -2.51 -4.40
C VAL A 121 4.01 -1.77 -5.71
N PHE A 122 4.69 -0.62 -5.69
CA PHE A 122 5.02 0.16 -6.89
C PHE A 122 6.46 0.68 -6.85
N SER A 123 6.99 1.10 -8.00
CA SER A 123 8.32 1.71 -8.07
C SER A 123 8.25 3.24 -8.01
N ILE A 124 9.21 3.85 -7.33
CA ILE A 124 9.37 5.32 -7.33
C ILE A 124 9.69 5.89 -8.73
N GLU A 125 10.17 5.04 -9.64
CA GLU A 125 10.47 5.41 -11.03
C GLU A 125 9.21 5.57 -11.88
N ASP A 126 8.07 5.04 -11.42
CA ASP A 126 6.77 5.19 -12.08
C ASP A 126 6.00 6.45 -11.59
N LEU A 127 6.56 7.20 -10.64
CA LEU A 127 5.99 8.45 -10.14
C LEU A 127 6.16 9.60 -11.13
N LYS A 128 5.13 10.42 -11.25
CA LYS A 128 5.09 11.65 -12.06
C LYS A 128 5.81 12.81 -11.37
#